data_AF-A0AA51L7H9-F1
#
_entry.id   AF-A0AA51L7H9-F1
#
_cell.length_a   1.000
_cell.length_b   1.000
_cell.length_c   1.000
_cell.angle_alpha   90.00
_cell.angle_beta   90.00
_cell.angle_gamma   90.00
#
_symmetry.space_group_name_H-M   'P 1'
#
loop_
_entity.id
_entity.type
_entity.pdbx_description
1 polymer ?
#
loop_
_entity_poly.entity_id
_entity_poly.type
_entity_poly.pdbx_seq_one_letter_code
_entity_poly.pdbx_strand_id
1 'polypeptide(L)'
;MDIIDAFLSLKAEHKFTFVGLLLTTVVSLLTLISTLRISKKSAYINSITKERIDSLGELKEQAAQYLAVIFNYSTSLVKEEELLNYLKDLEYRQSRIIFQLNEKNEFESNIIEDLNMINKIVRILIHITEPKIVDIEQVLKENDFIKLALIDYLGDPNNNEKKKIEEILNELLIQNAKSLSSDLKKHLKNEWEKIKIEAK
;
A
#
# COMPACT_ATOMS: atom_id res chain seq x y z
N MET A 1 -26.65 -8.31 -63.49
CA MET A 1 -26.05 -9.65 -63.67
C MET A 1 -25.85 -10.18 -62.27
N ASP A 2 -26.60 -11.21 -61.90
CA ASP A 2 -26.64 -11.68 -60.51
C ASP A 2 -25.29 -12.33 -60.16
N ILE A 3 -24.79 -12.14 -58.93
CA ILE A 3 -23.50 -12.71 -58.49
C ILE A 3 -23.53 -14.24 -58.61
N ILE A 4 -24.72 -14.82 -58.47
CA ILE A 4 -25.00 -16.24 -58.63
C ILE A 4 -24.84 -16.66 -60.10
N ASP A 5 -25.37 -15.88 -61.06
CA ASP A 5 -25.23 -16.17 -62.49
C ASP A 5 -23.77 -16.08 -62.95
N ALA A 6 -23.05 -15.06 -62.45
CA ALA A 6 -21.63 -14.89 -62.71
C ALA A 6 -20.81 -16.08 -62.16
N PHE A 7 -21.13 -16.57 -60.96
CA PHE A 7 -20.47 -17.75 -60.38
C PHE A 7 -20.80 -19.05 -61.13
N LEU A 8 -22.07 -19.25 -61.52
CA LEU A 8 -22.52 -20.44 -62.25
C LEU A 8 -21.87 -20.53 -63.63
N SER A 9 -21.57 -19.39 -64.26
CA SER A 9 -20.91 -19.31 -65.57
C SER A 9 -19.40 -19.65 -65.57
N LEU A 10 -18.76 -19.79 -64.39
CA LEU A 10 -17.33 -20.08 -64.29
C LEU A 10 -16.99 -21.55 -64.58
N LYS A 11 -15.79 -21.79 -65.15
CA LYS A 11 -15.18 -23.14 -65.24
C LYS A 11 -14.96 -23.72 -63.85
N ALA A 12 -15.01 -25.05 -63.73
CA ALA A 12 -14.90 -25.77 -62.46
C ALA A 12 -13.64 -25.40 -61.66
N GLU A 13 -12.49 -25.27 -62.32
CA GLU A 13 -11.22 -24.85 -61.71
C GLU A 13 -11.32 -23.51 -60.98
N HIS A 14 -11.93 -22.50 -61.62
CA HIS A 14 -12.10 -21.17 -61.03
C HIS A 14 -13.13 -21.15 -59.89
N LYS A 15 -14.13 -22.04 -59.92
CA LYS A 15 -15.09 -22.21 -58.81
C LYS A 15 -14.39 -22.71 -57.55
N PHE A 16 -13.50 -23.70 -57.67
CA PHE A 16 -12.70 -24.18 -56.54
C PHE A 16 -11.78 -23.08 -55.98
N THR A 17 -11.10 -22.34 -56.84
CA THR A 17 -10.26 -21.20 -56.42
C THR A 17 -11.09 -20.14 -55.68
N PHE A 18 -12.27 -19.80 -56.19
CA PHE A 18 -13.15 -18.80 -55.58
C PHE A 18 -13.64 -19.24 -54.21
N VAL A 19 -14.12 -20.49 -54.07
CA VAL A 19 -14.55 -21.03 -52.77
C VAL A 19 -13.38 -21.06 -51.78
N GLY A 20 -12.18 -21.46 -52.24
CA GLY A 20 -10.96 -21.42 -51.43
C GLY A 20 -10.65 -20.01 -50.93
N LEU A 21 -10.71 -19.01 -51.81
CA LEU A 21 -10.47 -17.61 -51.47
C LEU A 21 -11.51 -17.08 -50.48
N LEU A 22 -12.77 -17.43 -50.64
CA LEU A 22 -13.85 -17.03 -49.74
C LEU A 22 -13.64 -17.64 -48.34
N LEU A 23 -13.27 -18.92 -48.28
CA LEU A 23 -12.99 -19.62 -47.02
C LEU A 23 -11.78 -19.04 -46.30
N THR A 24 -10.66 -18.80 -47.01
CA THR A 24 -9.49 -18.13 -46.43
C THR A 24 -9.85 -16.74 -45.89
N THR A 25 -10.64 -15.97 -46.64
CA THR A 25 -11.08 -14.63 -46.23
C THR A 25 -11.87 -14.66 -44.93
N VAL A 26 -12.83 -15.60 -44.79
CA VAL A 26 -13.62 -15.76 -43.56
C VAL A 26 -12.74 -16.17 -42.39
N VAL A 27 -11.82 -17.12 -42.57
CA VAL A 27 -10.88 -17.56 -41.53
C VAL A 27 -10.01 -16.38 -41.09
N SER A 28 -9.43 -15.62 -42.02
CA SER A 28 -8.63 -14.44 -41.72
C SER A 28 -9.41 -13.37 -40.96
N LEU A 29 -10.68 -13.13 -41.32
CA LEU A 29 -11.52 -12.16 -40.63
C LEU A 29 -11.83 -12.61 -39.19
N LEU A 30 -12.15 -13.89 -38.98
CA LEU A 30 -12.37 -14.45 -37.65
C LEU A 30 -11.11 -14.38 -36.79
N THR A 31 -9.95 -14.69 -37.36
CA THR A 31 -8.65 -14.53 -36.69
C THR A 31 -8.41 -13.08 -36.30
N LEU A 32 -8.62 -12.13 -37.22
CA LEU A 32 -8.43 -10.71 -36.94
C LEU A 32 -9.33 -10.23 -35.78
N ILE A 33 -10.62 -10.58 -35.80
CA ILE A 33 -11.55 -10.21 -34.72
C ILE A 33 -11.09 -10.81 -33.39
N SER A 34 -10.67 -12.08 -33.38
CA SER A 34 -10.13 -12.74 -32.20
C SER A 34 -8.88 -12.04 -31.66
N THR A 35 -7.91 -11.76 -32.53
CA THR A 35 -6.66 -11.05 -32.19
C THR A 35 -6.93 -9.66 -31.64
N LEU A 36 -7.88 -8.91 -32.22
CA LEU A 36 -8.26 -7.59 -31.72
C LEU A 36 -8.87 -7.66 -30.31
N ARG A 37 -9.73 -8.65 -30.04
CA ARG A 37 -10.30 -8.86 -28.70
C ARG A 37 -9.23 -9.24 -27.67
N ILE A 38 -8.34 -10.17 -28.03
CA ILE A 38 -7.23 -10.60 -27.17
C ILE A 38 -6.29 -9.43 -26.88
N SER A 39 -5.94 -8.63 -27.89
CA SER A 39 -5.08 -7.46 -27.75
C SER A 39 -5.67 -6.43 -26.79
N LYS A 40 -6.97 -6.10 -26.90
CA LYS A 40 -7.63 -5.17 -25.96
C LYS A 40 -7.62 -5.69 -24.53
N LYS A 41 -7.93 -6.99 -24.34
CA LYS A 41 -7.90 -7.61 -23.01
C LYS A 41 -6.49 -7.59 -22.41
N SER A 42 -5.48 -7.92 -23.22
CA SER A 42 -4.07 -7.89 -22.79
C SER A 42 -3.62 -6.49 -22.43
N ALA A 43 -3.98 -5.46 -23.23
CA ALA A 43 -3.66 -4.08 -22.92
C ALA A 43 -4.28 -3.62 -21.59
N TYR A 44 -5.53 -3.99 -21.32
CA TYR A 44 -6.20 -3.69 -20.05
C TYR A 44 -5.50 -4.37 -18.85
N ILE A 45 -5.21 -5.66 -18.96
CA ILE A 45 -4.51 -6.41 -17.90
C ILE A 45 -3.14 -5.77 -17.63
N ASN A 46 -2.36 -5.50 -18.69
CA ASN A 46 -1.05 -4.88 -18.55
C ASN A 46 -1.12 -3.50 -17.88
N SER A 47 -2.16 -2.71 -18.18
CA SER A 47 -2.38 -1.40 -17.54
C SER A 47 -2.62 -1.54 -16.04
N ILE A 48 -3.49 -2.47 -15.63
CA ILE A 48 -3.77 -2.72 -14.20
C ILE A 48 -2.54 -3.27 -13.49
N THR A 49 -1.87 -4.24 -14.10
CA THR A 49 -0.65 -4.82 -13.53
C THR A 49 0.41 -3.75 -13.32
N LYS A 50 0.57 -2.82 -14.27
CA LYS A 50 1.49 -1.69 -14.13
C LYS A 50 1.08 -0.79 -12.96
N GLU A 51 -0.17 -0.37 -12.88
CA GLU A 51 -0.67 0.47 -11.79
C GLU A 51 -0.44 -0.18 -10.41
N ARG A 52 -0.68 -1.49 -10.30
CA ARG A 52 -0.40 -2.25 -9.06
C ARG A 52 1.08 -2.31 -8.72
N ILE A 53 1.95 -2.51 -9.71
CA ILE A 53 3.42 -2.49 -9.50
C ILE A 53 3.86 -1.10 -9.02
N ASP A 54 3.35 -0.04 -9.65
CA ASP A 54 3.66 1.34 -9.28
C ASP A 54 3.17 1.62 -7.84
N SER A 55 1.95 1.23 -7.50
CA SER A 55 1.38 1.34 -6.16
C SER A 55 2.20 0.58 -5.10
N LEU A 56 2.68 -0.63 -5.40
CA LEU A 56 3.55 -1.39 -4.49
C LEU A 56 4.93 -0.73 -4.30
N GLY A 57 5.46 -0.13 -5.37
CA GLY A 57 6.68 0.66 -5.29
C GLY A 57 6.52 1.83 -4.34
N GLU A 58 5.41 2.54 -4.46
CA GLU A 58 5.05 3.64 -3.58
C GLU A 58 4.86 3.18 -2.13
N LEU A 59 4.15 2.07 -1.88
CA LEU A 59 3.97 1.49 -0.53
C LEU A 59 5.31 1.22 0.14
N LYS A 60 6.21 0.57 -0.61
CA LYS A 60 7.56 0.23 -0.15
C LYS A 60 8.35 1.47 0.23
N GLU A 61 8.29 2.52 -0.60
CA GLU A 61 8.97 3.78 -0.33
C GLU A 61 8.42 4.48 0.91
N GLN A 62 7.09 4.61 1.01
CA GLN A 62 6.45 5.26 2.16
C GLN A 62 6.71 4.48 3.45
N ALA A 63 6.62 3.15 3.42
CA ALA A 63 6.96 2.28 4.54
C ALA A 63 8.42 2.46 5.00
N ALA A 64 9.37 2.49 4.07
CA ALA A 64 10.78 2.68 4.39
C ALA A 64 11.04 4.06 5.00
N GLN A 65 10.44 5.11 4.43
CA GLN A 65 10.59 6.47 4.93
C GLN A 65 9.92 6.63 6.31
N TYR A 66 8.74 6.06 6.52
CA TYR A 66 8.06 6.04 7.82
C TYR A 66 8.92 5.36 8.89
N LEU A 67 9.41 4.15 8.61
CA LEU A 67 10.27 3.41 9.54
C LEU A 67 11.58 4.16 9.82
N ALA A 68 12.15 4.84 8.83
CA ALA A 68 13.34 5.67 9.03
C ALA A 68 13.07 6.85 9.97
N VAL A 69 11.92 7.51 9.85
CA VAL A 69 11.49 8.59 10.76
C VAL A 69 11.33 8.07 12.19
N ILE A 70 10.81 6.85 12.36
CA ILE A 70 10.67 6.22 13.67
C ILE A 70 12.01 5.78 14.27
N PHE A 71 12.85 5.09 13.51
CA PHE A 71 14.14 4.61 14.02
C PHE A 71 15.15 5.73 14.28
N ASN A 72 15.00 6.87 13.62
CA ASN A 72 15.79 8.07 13.88
C ASN A 72 15.12 9.02 14.88
N TYR A 73 13.99 8.63 15.49
CA TYR A 73 13.41 9.43 16.56
C TYR A 73 14.44 9.57 17.68
N SER A 74 14.76 10.82 18.00
CA SER A 74 15.62 11.17 19.11
C SER A 74 14.94 12.28 19.89
N THR A 75 14.93 12.15 21.22
CA THR A 75 14.47 13.19 22.13
C THR A 75 15.37 14.44 22.13
N SER A 76 16.42 14.47 21.30
CA SER A 76 17.25 15.64 21.02
C SER A 76 16.69 16.61 19.96
N LEU A 77 15.45 16.43 19.49
CA LEU A 77 14.74 17.44 18.69
C LEU A 77 14.37 18.64 19.59
N VAL A 78 15.30 19.61 19.72
CA VAL A 78 15.24 20.68 20.74
C VAL A 78 14.30 21.82 20.37
N LYS A 79 13.77 21.88 19.13
CA LYS A 79 12.91 22.99 18.68
C LYS A 79 11.48 22.53 18.41
N GLU A 80 10.53 23.30 18.94
CA GLU A 80 9.08 23.11 18.75
C GLU A 80 8.68 22.98 17.27
N GLU A 81 9.24 23.83 16.41
CA GLU A 81 8.97 23.79 14.96
C GLU A 81 9.45 22.49 14.31
N GLU A 82 10.61 21.96 14.74
CA GLU A 82 11.16 20.69 14.25
C GLU A 82 10.27 19.52 14.68
N LEU A 83 9.73 19.55 15.90
CA LEU A 83 8.80 18.55 16.42
C LEU A 83 7.45 18.58 15.69
N LEU A 84 6.91 19.77 15.39
CA LEU A 84 5.67 19.91 14.62
C LEU A 84 5.82 19.40 13.19
N ASN A 85 6.93 19.72 12.53
CA ASN A 85 7.23 19.22 11.19
C ASN A 85 7.45 17.71 11.20
N TYR A 86 8.13 17.19 12.21
CA TYR A 86 8.29 15.75 12.42
C TYR A 86 6.94 15.03 12.52
N LEU A 87 6.01 15.54 13.35
CA LEU A 87 4.67 14.98 13.51
C LEU A 87 3.87 15.02 12.20
N LYS A 88 3.90 16.15 11.47
CA LYS A 88 3.25 16.27 10.17
C LYS A 88 3.77 15.25 9.16
N ASP A 89 5.09 15.10 9.07
CA ASP A 89 5.72 14.12 8.19
C ASP A 89 5.33 12.70 8.56
N LEU A 90 5.28 12.39 9.85
CA LEU A 90 4.91 11.08 10.37
C LEU A 90 3.44 10.73 10.05
N GLU A 91 2.51 11.66 10.31
CA GLU A 91 1.08 11.52 9.99
C GLU A 91 0.82 11.43 8.48
N TYR A 92 1.51 12.24 7.69
CA TYR A 92 1.41 12.22 6.24
C TYR A 92 1.80 10.85 5.69
N ARG A 93 2.95 10.32 6.13
CA ARG A 93 3.45 8.99 5.72
C ARG A 93 2.52 7.87 6.17
N GLN A 94 2.05 7.93 7.42
CA GLN A 94 1.06 6.99 7.92
C GLN A 94 -0.16 6.96 7.01
N SER A 95 -0.74 8.13 6.70
CA SER A 95 -1.95 8.24 5.87
C SER A 95 -1.72 7.62 4.50
N ARG A 96 -0.56 7.90 3.87
CA ARG A 96 -0.18 7.37 2.56
C ARG A 96 -0.07 5.84 2.55
N ILE A 97 0.44 5.25 3.63
CA ILE A 97 0.48 3.79 3.80
C ILE A 97 -0.95 3.26 3.96
N ILE A 98 -1.74 3.83 4.87
CA ILE A 98 -3.12 3.39 5.15
C ILE A 98 -3.98 3.43 3.89
N PHE A 99 -3.86 4.47 3.04
CA PHE A 99 -4.63 4.57 1.79
C PHE A 99 -4.40 3.43 0.80
N GLN A 100 -3.27 2.73 0.91
CA GLN A 100 -2.93 1.61 0.05
C GLN A 100 -3.27 0.25 0.66
N LEU A 101 -3.68 0.24 1.93
CA LEU A 101 -4.11 -0.95 2.66
C LEU A 101 -5.63 -1.07 2.64
N ASN A 102 -6.11 -2.30 2.75
CA ASN A 102 -7.52 -2.65 2.80
C ASN A 102 -7.92 -3.02 4.23
N GLU A 103 -8.66 -2.12 4.89
CA GLU A 103 -9.18 -2.32 6.25
C GLU A 103 -10.04 -3.59 6.41
N LYS A 104 -10.62 -4.11 5.33
CA LYS A 104 -11.42 -5.35 5.40
C LYS A 104 -10.56 -6.61 5.47
N ASN A 105 -9.27 -6.51 5.15
CA ASN A 105 -8.33 -7.60 5.28
C ASN A 105 -7.75 -7.58 6.70
N GLU A 106 -7.98 -8.63 7.48
CA GLU A 106 -7.51 -8.76 8.86
C GLU A 106 -6.00 -8.49 9.00
N PHE A 107 -5.18 -9.04 8.10
CA PHE A 107 -3.74 -8.84 8.17
C PHE A 107 -3.33 -7.39 7.91
N GLU A 108 -4.02 -6.70 7.01
CA GLU A 108 -3.75 -5.30 6.70
C GLU A 108 -4.34 -4.36 7.77
N SER A 109 -5.48 -4.74 8.38
CA SER A 109 -6.03 -4.07 9.55
C SER A 109 -5.03 -4.07 10.71
N ASN A 110 -4.35 -5.20 10.96
CA ASN A 110 -3.32 -5.27 11.99
C ASN A 110 -2.14 -4.31 11.71
N ILE A 111 -1.74 -4.17 10.44
CA ILE A 111 -0.71 -3.18 10.04
C ILE A 111 -1.18 -1.75 10.34
N ILE A 112 -2.46 -1.45 10.09
CA ILE A 112 -3.06 -0.13 10.39
C ILE A 112 -3.07 0.11 11.90
N GLU A 113 -3.42 -0.88 12.70
CA GLU A 113 -3.39 -0.80 14.17
C GLU A 113 -1.97 -0.56 14.70
N ASP A 114 -0.96 -1.27 14.17
CA ASP A 114 0.45 -1.08 14.51
C ASP A 114 0.93 0.33 14.19
N LEU A 115 0.57 0.86 13.01
CA LEU A 115 0.87 2.25 12.62
C LEU A 115 0.27 3.25 13.62
N ASN A 116 -1.01 3.06 13.98
CA ASN A 116 -1.69 3.91 14.95
C ASN A 116 -1.04 3.83 16.33
N MET A 117 -0.66 2.64 16.78
CA MET A 117 0.00 2.44 18.06
C MET A 117 1.37 3.13 18.11
N ILE A 118 2.18 2.99 17.05
CA ILE A 118 3.47 3.65 16.94
C ILE A 118 3.31 5.17 17.01
N ASN A 119 2.38 5.76 16.24
CA ASN A 119 2.14 7.19 16.27
C ASN A 119 1.65 7.68 17.64
N LYS A 120 0.86 6.88 18.35
CA LYS A 120 0.46 7.18 19.73
C LYS A 120 1.66 7.20 20.67
N ILE A 121 2.54 6.19 20.62
CA ILE A 121 3.76 6.15 21.44
C ILE A 121 4.63 7.38 21.18
N VAL A 122 4.85 7.76 19.93
CA VAL A 122 5.60 8.96 19.56
C VAL A 122 4.99 10.23 20.14
N ARG A 123 3.67 10.41 20.01
CA ARG A 123 2.98 11.57 20.58
C ARG A 123 3.15 11.67 22.09
N ILE A 124 3.15 10.55 22.79
CA ILE A 124 3.38 10.49 24.25
C ILE A 124 4.81 10.87 24.59
N LEU A 125 5.80 10.31 23.87
CA LEU A 125 7.21 10.67 24.04
C LEU A 125 7.45 12.17 23.82
N ILE A 126 6.79 12.75 22.82
CA ILE A 126 6.83 14.19 22.56
C ILE A 126 6.16 14.94 23.70
N HIS A 127 4.98 14.53 24.18
CA HIS A 127 4.31 15.19 25.31
C HIS A 127 5.15 15.17 26.60
N ILE A 128 5.82 14.05 26.88
CA ILE A 128 6.74 13.92 28.01
C ILE A 128 7.87 14.96 27.92
N THR A 129 8.36 15.23 26.71
CA THR A 129 9.48 16.15 26.47
C THR A 129 9.00 17.61 26.41
N GLU A 130 7.95 17.87 25.64
CA GLU A 130 7.36 19.17 25.31
C GLU A 130 5.82 19.13 25.40
N PRO A 131 5.24 19.27 26.61
CA PRO A 131 3.80 19.10 26.84
C PRO A 131 2.89 20.04 26.06
N LYS A 132 3.41 21.19 25.61
CA LYS A 132 2.66 22.24 24.90
C LYS A 132 2.27 21.84 23.47
N ILE A 133 2.99 20.87 22.89
CA ILE A 133 2.86 20.51 21.46
C ILE A 133 1.73 19.51 21.25
N VAL A 134 1.53 18.60 22.21
CA VAL A 134 0.58 17.49 22.09
C VAL A 134 -0.38 17.51 23.27
N ASP A 135 -1.68 17.55 23.00
CA ASP A 135 -2.72 17.35 24.01
C ASP A 135 -2.86 15.85 24.34
N ILE A 136 -2.36 15.46 25.52
CA ILE A 136 -2.36 14.06 25.97
C ILE A 136 -3.77 13.55 26.26
N GLU A 137 -4.72 14.41 26.65
CA GLU A 137 -6.09 13.99 26.92
C GLU A 137 -6.77 13.48 25.66
N GLN A 138 -6.48 14.10 24.52
CA GLN A 138 -6.96 13.65 23.22
C GLN A 138 -6.37 12.28 22.86
N VAL A 139 -5.06 12.08 23.06
CA VAL A 139 -4.37 10.81 22.76
C VAL A 139 -4.88 9.67 23.64
N LEU A 140 -5.16 9.94 24.92
CA LEU A 140 -5.59 8.93 25.89
C LEU A 140 -7.06 8.52 25.75
N LYS A 141 -7.93 9.36 25.15
CA LYS A 141 -9.35 9.00 24.91
C LYS A 141 -9.50 7.78 23.99
N GLU A 142 -8.46 7.45 23.22
CA GLU A 142 -8.51 6.44 22.17
C GLU A 142 -7.87 5.09 22.56
N ASN A 143 -7.34 4.91 23.78
CA ASN A 143 -6.74 3.62 24.19
C ASN A 143 -6.58 3.44 25.71
N ASP A 144 -7.13 2.36 26.28
CA ASP A 144 -7.10 2.10 27.73
C ASP A 144 -5.78 1.49 28.23
N PHE A 145 -4.99 0.83 27.38
CA PHE A 145 -3.74 0.19 27.80
C PHE A 145 -2.64 1.23 28.12
N ILE A 146 -2.55 2.28 27.30
CA ILE A 146 -1.58 3.35 27.51
C ILE A 146 -1.95 4.22 28.73
N LYS A 147 -3.25 4.38 29.02
CA LYS A 147 -3.71 5.05 30.25
C LYS A 147 -3.08 4.43 31.49
N LEU A 148 -3.03 3.10 31.59
CA LEU A 148 -2.45 2.42 32.76
C LEU A 148 -0.96 2.74 32.94
N ALA A 149 -0.19 2.79 31.84
CA ALA A 149 1.24 3.15 31.90
C ALA A 149 1.48 4.64 32.20
N LEU A 150 0.54 5.52 31.84
CA LEU A 150 0.63 6.97 32.06
C LEU A 150 0.02 7.44 33.38
N ILE A 151 -0.87 6.66 34.01
CA ILE A 151 -1.41 6.96 35.34
C ILE A 151 -0.30 7.01 36.39
N ASP A 152 0.69 6.13 36.29
CA ASP A 152 1.88 6.16 37.16
C ASP A 152 2.74 7.42 36.90
N TYR A 153 2.88 7.84 35.63
CA TYR A 153 3.62 9.05 35.24
C TYR A 153 2.99 10.35 35.73
N LEU A 154 1.66 10.46 35.64
CA LEU A 154 0.92 11.65 36.06
C LEU A 154 0.81 11.75 37.59
N GLY A 155 1.17 10.68 38.31
CA GLY A 155 1.07 10.57 39.77
C GLY A 155 2.28 11.08 40.56
N ASP A 156 3.50 11.04 40.00
CA ASP A 156 4.72 11.50 40.68
C ASP A 156 5.66 12.29 39.72
N PRO A 157 5.86 13.60 39.93
CA PRO A 157 6.69 14.45 39.08
C PRO A 157 8.22 14.26 39.23
N ASN A 158 8.68 13.20 39.91
CA ASN A 158 10.11 12.93 40.06
C ASN A 158 10.82 12.61 38.73
N ASN A 159 11.94 13.31 38.49
CA ASN A 159 12.71 13.24 37.24
C ASN A 159 13.24 11.82 36.91
N ASN A 160 13.40 10.95 37.91
CA ASN A 160 13.83 9.56 37.72
C ASN A 160 12.72 8.67 37.12
N GLU A 161 11.45 8.94 37.42
CA GLU A 161 10.34 8.15 36.86
C GLU A 161 10.08 8.52 35.41
N LYS A 162 10.21 9.82 35.09
CA LYS A 162 10.16 10.33 33.71
C LYS A 162 11.12 9.59 32.77
N LYS A 163 12.39 9.49 33.17
CA LYS A 163 13.42 8.83 32.36
C LYS A 163 13.12 7.33 32.18
N LYS A 164 12.66 6.65 33.23
CA LYS A 164 12.31 5.24 33.16
C LYS A 164 11.14 4.97 32.21
N ILE A 165 10.13 5.84 32.22
CA ILE A 165 8.98 5.74 31.31
C ILE A 165 9.39 6.04 29.87
N GLU A 166 10.24 7.03 29.65
CA GLU A 166 10.82 7.32 28.34
C GLU A 166 11.59 6.11 27.78
N GLU A 167 12.39 5.43 28.61
CA GLU A 167 13.10 4.20 28.24
C GLU A 167 12.13 3.08 27.83
N ILE A 168 11.10 2.81 28.65
CA ILE A 168 10.08 1.80 28.34
C ILE A 168 9.33 2.12 27.04
N LEU A 169 8.92 3.37 26.84
CA LEU A 169 8.21 3.79 25.64
C LEU A 169 9.09 3.71 24.39
N ASN A 170 10.38 4.03 24.49
CA ASN A 170 11.33 3.86 23.39
C ASN A 170 11.54 2.37 23.05
N GLU A 171 11.64 1.49 24.05
CA GLU A 171 11.72 0.05 23.82
C GLU A 171 10.47 -0.48 23.10
N LEU A 172 9.29 -0.08 23.56
CA LEU A 172 8.01 -0.41 22.91
C LEU A 172 7.94 0.16 21.49
N LEU A 173 8.39 1.40 21.27
CA LEU A 173 8.42 2.02 19.94
C LEU A 173 9.27 1.18 18.98
N ILE A 174 10.48 0.83 19.40
CA ILE A 174 11.41 0.05 18.58
C ILE A 174 10.86 -1.36 18.33
N GLN A 175 10.27 -2.01 19.32
CA GLN A 175 9.67 -3.34 19.17
C GLN A 175 8.52 -3.33 18.17
N ASN A 176 7.58 -2.39 18.31
CA ASN A 176 6.46 -2.25 17.39
C ASN A 176 6.92 -1.89 15.98
N ALA A 177 7.90 -0.98 15.84
CA ALA A 177 8.47 -0.63 14.54
C ALA A 177 9.15 -1.82 13.83
N LYS A 178 9.80 -2.71 14.59
CA LYS A 178 10.37 -3.95 14.05
C LYS A 178 9.28 -4.93 13.61
N SER A 179 8.22 -5.09 14.41
CA SER A 179 7.06 -5.92 14.06
C SER A 179 6.41 -5.43 12.77
N LEU A 180 6.05 -4.14 12.74
CA LEU A 180 5.48 -3.47 11.58
C LEU A 180 6.38 -3.63 10.33
N SER A 181 7.70 -3.49 10.48
CA SER A 181 8.64 -3.70 9.37
C SER A 181 8.57 -5.11 8.80
N SER A 182 8.42 -6.13 9.66
CA SER A 182 8.25 -7.51 9.25
C SER A 182 6.93 -7.72 8.51
N ASP A 183 5.83 -7.17 9.03
CA ASP A 183 4.50 -7.34 8.44
C ASP A 183 4.35 -6.60 7.11
N LEU A 184 4.88 -5.38 6.99
CA LEU A 184 4.93 -4.66 5.72
C LEU A 184 5.77 -5.42 4.67
N LYS A 185 6.92 -5.99 5.04
CA LYS A 185 7.73 -6.82 4.13
C LYS A 185 6.97 -8.06 3.68
N LYS A 186 6.25 -8.70 4.61
CA LYS A 186 5.42 -9.88 4.32
C LYS A 186 4.26 -9.52 3.38
N HIS A 187 3.57 -8.40 3.64
CA HIS A 187 2.52 -7.88 2.77
C HIS A 187 3.04 -7.65 1.35
N LEU A 188 4.11 -6.84 1.20
CA LEU A 188 4.72 -6.53 -0.09
C LEU A 188 5.15 -7.79 -0.84
N LYS A 189 5.73 -8.77 -0.15
CA LYS A 189 6.13 -10.04 -0.76
C LYS A 189 4.91 -10.82 -1.26
N ASN A 190 3.84 -10.88 -0.47
CA ASN A 190 2.61 -11.59 -0.85
C ASN A 190 1.95 -10.96 -2.07
N GLU A 191 1.83 -9.62 -2.10
CA GLU A 191 1.27 -8.91 -3.26
C GLU A 191 2.13 -9.08 -4.52
N TRP A 192 3.45 -9.04 -4.37
CA TRP A 192 4.38 -9.30 -5.48
C TRP A 192 4.20 -10.71 -6.07
N GLU A 193 4.05 -11.73 -5.23
CA GLU A 193 3.80 -13.10 -5.71
C GLU A 193 2.42 -13.25 -6.37
N LYS A 194 1.38 -12.56 -5.89
CA LYS A 194 0.07 -12.52 -6.56
C LYS A 194 0.19 -11.94 -7.98
N ILE A 195 0.89 -10.81 -8.13
CA ILE A 195 1.12 -10.18 -9.44
C ILE A 195 1.86 -11.13 -10.39
N LYS A 196 2.88 -11.86 -9.91
CA LYS A 196 3.60 -12.85 -10.74
C LYS A 196 2.71 -13.98 -11.23
N ILE A 197 1.77 -14.43 -10.41
CA ILE A 197 0.83 -15.51 -10.77
C ILE A 197 -0.14 -15.00 -11.84
N GLU A 198 -0.66 -13.78 -11.68
CA GLU A 198 -1.63 -13.18 -12.61
C GLU A 198 -1.00 -12.75 -13.95
N ALA A 199 0.30 -12.47 -13.96
CA ALA A 199 1.05 -12.09 -15.17
C ALA A 199 1.48 -13.29 -16.04
N LYS A 200 1.26 -14.53 -15.58
CA LYS A 200 1.49 -15.76 -16.34
C LYS A 200 0.25 -16.16 -17.14
#